data_AF-A0A2R6LKC6-F1
#
_entry.id   AF-A0A2R6LKC6-F1
#
_cell.length_a   1.000
_cell.length_b   1.000
_cell.length_c   1.000
_cell.angle_alpha   90.00
_cell.angle_beta   90.00
_cell.angle_gamma   90.00
#
_symmetry.space_group_name_H-M   'P 1'
#
loop_
_entity.id
_entity.type
_entity.pdbx_description
1 polymer ?
#
loop_
_entity_poly.entity_id
_entity_poly.type
_entity_poly.pdbx_seq_one_letter_code
_entity_poly.pdbx_strand_id
1 'polypeptide(L)'
;MNLPESSWTDVRDADADLAVLPVGSTEQHGPHAPLGVDSMTAGAIAEAGAGRYADEYDGRALVGPTIPVGVAEEHRAFDGTLWVGEDTFRAYVRETMESLA
;
A
#
# COMPACT_ATOMS: atom_id res chain seq x y z
N MET A 1 -1.69 9.82 8.51
CA MET A 1 -0.30 10.30 8.35
C MET A 1 0.37 9.44 7.30
N ASN A 2 0.87 10.02 6.21
CA ASN A 2 1.56 9.30 5.13
C ASN A 2 3.02 9.07 5.52
N LEU A 3 3.46 7.82 5.68
CA LEU A 3 4.79 7.47 6.18
C LEU A 3 5.92 7.92 5.24
N PRO A 4 5.89 7.66 3.92
CA PRO A 4 6.88 8.18 2.97
C PRO A 4 7.11 9.69 3.02
N GLU A 5 6.11 10.46 3.44
CA GLU A 5 6.16 11.92 3.50
C GLU A 5 6.46 12.48 4.90
N SER A 6 6.61 11.61 5.91
CA SER A 6 6.80 12.01 7.31
C SER A 6 8.24 11.80 7.77
N SER A 7 8.72 12.65 8.68
CA SER A 7 9.97 12.36 9.39
C SER A 7 9.74 11.31 10.48
N TRP A 8 10.80 10.58 10.86
CA TRP A 8 10.68 9.58 11.93
C TRP A 8 10.28 10.19 13.28
N THR A 9 10.59 11.48 13.51
CA THR A 9 10.18 12.21 14.71
C THR A 9 8.69 12.52 14.69
N ASP A 10 8.13 12.90 13.53
CA ASP A 10 6.68 13.12 13.40
C ASP A 10 5.91 11.84 13.68
N VAL A 11 6.41 10.69 13.18
CA VAL A 11 5.80 9.38 13.40
C VAL A 11 5.87 8.97 14.87
N ARG A 12 7.01 9.16 15.52
CA ARG A 12 7.17 8.88 16.97
C ARG A 12 6.17 9.69 17.80
N ASP A 13 5.99 10.96 17.45
CA ASP A 13 5.17 11.90 18.21
C ASP A 13 3.69 11.86 17.76
N ALA A 14 3.35 10.99 16.79
CA ALA A 14 2.01 10.89 16.21
C ALA A 14 0.99 10.22 17.14
N ASP A 15 1.38 9.38 18.10
CA ASP A 15 0.41 8.61 18.92
C ASP A 15 -0.64 7.88 18.05
N ALA A 16 -0.16 7.25 16.96
CA ALA A 16 -1.02 6.55 16.02
C ALA A 16 -1.41 5.16 16.54
N ASP A 17 -2.68 4.82 16.41
CA ASP A 17 -3.31 3.61 16.94
C ASP A 17 -3.75 2.63 15.83
N LEU A 18 -3.59 3.03 14.57
CA LEU A 18 -3.87 2.21 13.40
C LEU A 18 -2.73 2.34 12.38
N ALA A 19 -2.38 1.24 11.73
CA ALA A 19 -1.48 1.23 10.58
C ALA A 19 -2.16 0.54 9.39
N VAL A 20 -2.06 1.17 8.23
CA VAL A 20 -2.63 0.67 6.96
C VAL A 20 -1.49 0.56 5.96
N LEU A 21 -1.29 -0.62 5.40
CA LEU A 21 -0.33 -0.86 4.31
C LEU A 21 -1.12 -1.12 3.02
N PRO A 22 -1.16 -0.15 2.08
CA PRO A 22 -1.84 -0.36 0.81
C PRO A 22 -1.07 -1.37 -0.04
N VAL A 23 -1.81 -2.25 -0.71
CA VAL A 23 -1.25 -3.26 -1.62
C VAL A 23 -1.95 -3.13 -2.96
N GLY A 24 -1.16 -3.01 -4.01
CA GLY A 24 -1.64 -3.06 -5.38
C GLY A 24 -0.77 -3.97 -6.25
N SER A 25 -0.77 -3.67 -7.54
CA SER A 25 -0.01 -4.38 -8.57
C SER A 25 0.42 -3.39 -9.66
N THR A 26 1.32 -3.86 -10.53
CA THR A 26 1.70 -3.23 -11.80
C THR A 26 1.45 -4.27 -12.88
N GLU A 27 0.22 -4.31 -13.41
CA GLU A 27 -0.26 -5.39 -14.27
C GLU A 27 -1.21 -4.89 -15.35
N GLN A 28 -1.46 -5.72 -16.35
CA GLN A 28 -2.36 -5.36 -17.44
C GLN A 28 -3.79 -5.13 -16.94
N HIS A 29 -4.45 -4.08 -17.44
CA HIS A 29 -5.89 -3.84 -17.26
C HIS A 29 -6.59 -3.59 -18.60
N GLY A 30 -6.16 -4.32 -19.64
CA GLY A 30 -6.61 -4.12 -21.01
C GLY A 30 -6.08 -2.81 -21.65
N PRO A 31 -6.52 -2.49 -22.88
CA PRO A 31 -5.92 -1.42 -23.69
C PRO A 31 -6.31 0.00 -23.28
N HIS A 32 -7.16 0.18 -22.28
CA HIS A 32 -7.79 1.45 -21.93
C HIS A 32 -7.33 2.00 -20.58
N ALA A 33 -6.55 1.22 -19.81
CA ALA A 33 -6.21 1.53 -18.44
C ALA A 33 -4.69 1.47 -18.21
N PRO A 34 -4.13 2.29 -17.31
CA PRO A 34 -2.74 2.20 -16.89
C PRO A 34 -2.41 0.87 -16.20
N LEU A 35 -1.13 0.49 -16.18
CA LEU A 35 -0.69 -0.72 -15.48
C LEU A 35 -0.79 -0.62 -13.96
N GLY A 36 -0.76 0.60 -13.41
CA GLY A 36 -0.72 0.84 -11.96
C GLY A 36 -2.07 1.12 -11.33
N VAL A 37 -3.19 0.75 -11.97
CA VAL A 37 -4.54 1.07 -11.46
C VAL A 37 -4.70 0.58 -10.03
N ASP A 38 -4.31 -0.66 -9.75
CA ASP A 38 -4.40 -1.25 -8.42
C ASP A 38 -3.64 -0.45 -7.37
N SER A 39 -2.40 -0.05 -7.68
CA SER A 39 -1.55 0.73 -6.77
C SER A 39 -2.12 2.14 -6.52
N MET A 40 -2.60 2.80 -7.57
CA MET A 40 -3.22 4.13 -7.47
C MET A 40 -4.51 4.08 -6.64
N THR A 41 -5.36 3.07 -6.90
CA THR A 41 -6.63 2.91 -6.20
C THR A 41 -6.42 2.52 -4.74
N ALA A 42 -5.53 1.57 -4.45
CA ALA A 42 -5.23 1.15 -3.08
C ALA A 42 -4.68 2.30 -2.23
N GLY A 43 -3.73 3.08 -2.78
CA GLY A 43 -3.19 4.27 -2.12
C GLY A 43 -4.27 5.31 -1.83
N ALA A 44 -5.07 5.67 -2.84
CA ALA A 44 -6.14 6.66 -2.69
C ALA A 44 -7.21 6.24 -1.67
N ILE A 45 -7.59 4.96 -1.65
CA ILE A 45 -8.56 4.44 -0.67
C ILE A 45 -7.97 4.47 0.75
N ALA A 46 -6.71 4.09 0.92
CA ALA A 46 -6.05 4.10 2.23
C ALA A 46 -5.94 5.52 2.81
N GLU A 47 -5.54 6.50 1.99
CA GLU A 47 -5.49 7.90 2.40
C GLU A 47 -6.87 8.46 2.76
N ALA A 48 -7.88 8.20 1.93
CA ALA A 48 -9.25 8.64 2.21
C ALA A 48 -9.83 7.96 3.46
N GLY A 49 -9.53 6.69 3.68
CA GLY A 49 -9.94 5.93 4.86
C GLY A 49 -9.27 6.46 6.14
N ALA A 50 -7.97 6.75 6.08
CA ALA A 50 -7.24 7.33 7.20
C ALA A 50 -7.77 8.71 7.60
N GLY A 51 -8.16 9.55 6.62
CA GLY A 51 -8.82 10.82 6.89
C GLY A 51 -10.14 10.66 7.61
N ARG A 52 -11.03 9.78 7.11
CA ARG A 52 -12.31 9.48 7.77
C ARG A 52 -12.15 8.89 9.16
N TYR A 53 -11.16 8.02 9.37
CA TYR A 53 -10.87 7.45 10.68
C TYR A 53 -10.57 8.54 11.71
N ALA A 54 -9.74 9.51 11.34
CA ALA A 54 -9.43 10.65 12.20
C ALA A 54 -10.66 11.52 12.49
N ASP A 55 -11.48 11.80 11.47
CA ASP A 55 -12.66 12.66 11.63
C ASP A 55 -13.77 12.01 12.47
N GLU A 56 -13.98 10.69 12.35
CA GLU A 56 -15.10 9.99 12.99
C GLU A 56 -14.77 9.42 14.37
N TYR A 57 -13.51 9.02 14.59
CA TYR A 57 -13.12 8.27 15.80
C TYR A 57 -12.09 8.99 16.66
N ASP A 58 -11.66 10.20 16.28
CA ASP A 58 -10.55 10.94 16.92
C ASP A 58 -9.25 10.10 17.01
N GLY A 59 -9.12 9.10 16.14
CA GLY A 59 -7.97 8.22 16.04
C GLY A 59 -6.93 8.74 15.03
N ARG A 60 -5.78 8.08 14.94
CA ARG A 60 -4.76 8.44 13.96
C ARG A 60 -4.16 7.22 13.29
N ALA A 61 -4.37 7.14 11.98
CA ALA A 61 -3.80 6.08 11.15
C ALA A 61 -2.47 6.48 10.50
N LEU A 62 -1.48 5.60 10.54
CA LEU A 62 -0.32 5.62 9.65
C LEU A 62 -0.68 4.94 8.33
N VAL A 63 -0.31 5.54 7.21
CA VAL A 63 -0.45 4.95 5.88
C VAL A 63 0.95 4.68 5.34
N GLY A 64 1.29 3.39 5.19
CA GLY A 64 2.57 2.94 4.64
C GLY A 64 2.69 3.18 3.14
N PRO A 65 3.91 3.00 2.58
CA PRO A 65 4.09 3.04 1.13
C PRO A 65 3.25 1.93 0.47
N THR A 66 2.53 2.28 -0.59
CA THR A 66 1.83 1.27 -1.39
C THR A 66 2.82 0.26 -1.97
N ILE A 67 2.55 -1.03 -1.77
CA ILE A 67 3.30 -2.10 -2.42
C ILE A 67 2.87 -2.18 -3.90
N PRO A 68 3.77 -1.89 -4.87
CA PRO A 68 3.37 -1.72 -6.26
C PRO A 68 3.53 -2.98 -7.12
N VAL A 69 4.13 -4.04 -6.58
CA VAL A 69 4.36 -5.31 -7.27
C VAL A 69 3.84 -6.44 -6.40
N GLY A 70 2.82 -7.14 -6.91
CA GLY A 70 2.15 -8.23 -6.22
C GLY A 70 2.35 -9.58 -6.90
N VAL A 71 1.43 -10.50 -6.59
CA VAL A 71 1.31 -11.79 -7.26
C VAL A 71 0.42 -11.57 -8.49
N ALA A 72 1.05 -11.46 -9.66
CA ALA A 72 0.39 -11.19 -10.95
C ALA A 72 0.96 -12.07 -12.07
N GLU A 73 1.37 -13.29 -11.72
CA GLU A 73 2.05 -14.21 -12.63
C GLU A 73 1.20 -14.56 -13.87
N GLU A 74 -0.13 -14.58 -13.73
CA GLU A 74 -1.11 -14.78 -14.79
C GLU A 74 -1.11 -13.69 -15.85
N HIS A 75 -0.62 -12.49 -15.51
CA HIS A 75 -0.50 -11.34 -16.41
C HIS A 75 0.88 -11.20 -17.05
N ARG A 76 1.83 -12.11 -16.75
CA ARG A 76 3.25 -12.02 -17.17
C ARG A 76 3.49 -11.99 -18.68
N ALA A 77 2.50 -12.38 -19.49
CA ALA A 77 2.61 -12.36 -20.94
C ALA A 77 2.39 -10.96 -21.56
N PHE A 78 1.96 -9.98 -20.77
CA PHE A 78 1.70 -8.62 -21.21
C PHE A 78 2.87 -7.70 -20.87
N ASP A 79 3.36 -6.95 -21.87
CA ASP A 79 4.49 -6.04 -21.73
C ASP A 79 4.27 -5.03 -20.59
N GLY A 80 5.29 -4.89 -19.73
CA GLY A 80 5.28 -3.98 -18.60
C GLY A 80 4.69 -4.55 -17.29
N THR A 81 4.07 -5.74 -17.32
CA THR A 81 3.63 -6.40 -16.08
C THR A 81 4.83 -6.79 -15.22
N LEU A 82 4.78 -6.43 -13.94
CA LEU A 82 5.77 -6.82 -12.92
C LEU A 82 5.09 -7.78 -11.93
N TRP A 83 5.76 -8.88 -11.59
CA TRP A 83 5.19 -9.88 -10.68
C TRP A 83 6.27 -10.50 -9.81
N VAL A 84 5.86 -10.99 -8.63
CA VAL A 84 6.66 -11.82 -7.73
C VAL A 84 5.90 -13.09 -7.36
N GLY A 85 6.62 -14.14 -6.97
CA GLY A 85 5.99 -15.37 -6.47
C GLY A 85 5.29 -15.16 -5.13
N GLU A 86 4.28 -15.99 -4.85
CA GLU A 86 3.45 -15.92 -3.64
C GLU A 86 4.26 -15.93 -2.34
N ASP A 87 5.27 -16.80 -2.24
CA ASP A 87 6.11 -16.90 -1.05
C ASP A 87 6.95 -15.64 -0.82
N THR A 88 7.51 -15.06 -1.89
CA THR A 88 8.26 -13.81 -1.84
C THR A 88 7.36 -12.66 -1.40
N PHE A 89 6.17 -12.55 -2.00
CA PHE A 89 5.20 -11.52 -1.65
C PHE A 89 4.76 -11.64 -0.19
N ARG A 90 4.43 -12.87 0.26
CA ARG A 90 4.04 -13.16 1.64
C ARG A 90 5.14 -12.79 2.63
N ALA A 91 6.39 -13.13 2.34
CA ALA A 91 7.53 -12.79 3.21
C ALA A 91 7.71 -11.27 3.31
N TYR A 92 7.71 -10.58 2.16
CA TYR A 92 7.87 -9.13 2.11
C TYR A 92 6.76 -8.38 2.87
N VAL A 93 5.49 -8.74 2.65
CA VAL A 93 4.37 -8.13 3.37
C VAL A 93 4.47 -8.41 4.87
N ARG A 94 4.82 -9.65 5.26
CA ARG A 94 4.95 -10.02 6.68
C ARG A 94 6.02 -9.17 7.37
N GLU A 95 7.23 -9.15 6.85
CA GLU A 95 8.35 -8.41 7.46
C GLU A 95 8.07 -6.89 7.49
N THR A 96 7.38 -6.38 6.46
CA THR A 96 6.95 -4.98 6.40
C THR A 96 5.93 -4.67 7.51
N MET A 97 4.94 -5.53 7.71
CA MET A 97 3.92 -5.38 8.75
C MET A 97 4.49 -5.57 10.16
N GLU A 98 5.42 -6.50 10.36
CA GLU A 98 6.13 -6.68 11.63
C GLU A 98 6.92 -5.43 12.04
N SER A 99 7.40 -4.64 11.07
CA SER A 99 8.09 -3.38 11.34
C SER A 99 7.16 -2.24 11.78
N LEU A 100 5.83 -2.43 11.71
CA LEU A 100 4.81 -1.49 12.15
C LEU A 100 4.17 -1.86 13.52
N ALA A 101 4.59 -2.99 14.11
CA ALA A 101 4.06 -3.54 15.36
C ALA A 101 4.82 -3.10 16.61
#